data_AF-A0A1Y4FIB2-F1
#
_entry.id   AF-A0A1Y4FIB2-F1
#
_cell.length_a   1.000
_cell.length_b   1.000
_cell.length_c   1.000
_cell.angle_alpha   90.00
_cell.angle_beta   90.00
_cell.angle_gamma   90.00
#
_symmetry.space_group_name_H-M   'P 1'
#
loop_
_entity.id
_entity.type
_entity.pdbx_description
1 polymer ?
#
loop_
_entity_poly.entity_id
_entity_poly.type
_entity_poly.pdbx_seq_one_letter_code
_entity_poly.pdbx_strand_id
1 'polypeptide(L)'
;MISKGYNEIRYMIEYRYGILSQLISEIDNYYQKTFAQFQKEALDLAKQNSSGDFEVYYTILQGFDSEDERISSLCKEVRKILFCSIFSYYEGCINAIIKYYKIETEAQQVQKLYDAISRTYEKRYLVNDLDIEANLLDYVNNFCRLLRNYFMHGDLSDNIIKKKLDCYVRNNDGVKLLDNYFIEIESKDFLFKSLDCMKTILIKIESAFCFRVENDRLQLERGKSLVAEAIKLYPSECPGAESEYPSYCSIYVHRLLLKAEQLYIPLAKRGNAEAQMLLADLYLSAFEIPNTKKGMFWLKKAVMQNYKPAIKMMKDFR
;
A
#
# COMPACT_ATOMS: atom_id res chain seq x y z
N MET A 1 21.05 4.60 -7.98
CA MET A 1 20.16 5.71 -7.55
C MET A 1 18.82 5.13 -7.04
N ILE A 2 18.86 4.30 -6.00
CA ILE A 2 17.66 3.70 -5.39
C ILE A 2 17.82 3.83 -3.87
N SER A 3 17.40 4.96 -3.31
CA SER A 3 17.30 5.12 -1.85
C SER A 3 16.23 6.09 -1.37
N LYS A 4 15.39 6.65 -2.25
CA LYS A 4 14.27 7.52 -1.84
C LYS A 4 12.89 6.85 -1.80
N GLY A 5 12.77 5.63 -2.33
CA GLY A 5 11.44 5.08 -2.66
C GLY A 5 10.64 4.46 -1.52
N TYR A 6 11.25 3.77 -0.53
CA TYR A 6 10.46 2.91 0.38
C TYR A 6 9.60 3.70 1.37
N ASN A 7 10.07 4.88 1.76
CA ASN A 7 9.33 5.75 2.68
C ASN A 7 8.10 6.42 2.02
N GLU A 8 8.00 6.46 0.69
CA GLU A 8 6.95 7.21 0.00
C GLU A 8 5.55 6.62 0.23
N ILE A 9 5.41 5.28 0.15
CA ILE A 9 4.11 4.62 0.33
C ILE A 9 3.67 4.66 1.78
N ARG A 10 4.58 4.34 2.72
CA ARG A 10 4.31 4.43 4.16
C ARG A 10 3.91 5.84 4.56
N TYR A 11 4.67 6.84 4.12
CA TYR A 11 4.38 8.24 4.40
C TYR A 11 3.00 8.65 3.86
N MET A 12 2.67 8.26 2.62
CA MET A 12 1.35 8.56 2.04
C MET A 12 0.20 7.94 2.86
N ILE A 13 0.34 6.69 3.31
CA ILE A 13 -0.66 6.00 4.14
C ILE A 13 -0.87 6.77 5.45
N GLU A 14 0.21 7.09 6.17
CA GLU A 14 0.18 7.77 7.46
C GLU A 14 -0.33 9.21 7.34
N TYR A 15 0.10 9.94 6.30
CA TYR A 15 -0.30 11.33 6.07
C TYR A 15 -1.80 11.44 5.81
N ARG A 16 -2.35 10.61 4.90
CA ARG A 16 -3.79 10.60 4.60
C ARG A 16 -4.62 10.13 5.80
N TYR A 17 -4.12 9.14 6.54
CA TYR A 17 -4.73 8.72 7.80
C TYR A 17 -4.81 9.88 8.79
N GLY A 18 -3.72 10.63 8.98
CA GLY A 18 -3.67 11.77 9.90
C GLY A 18 -4.71 12.84 9.54
N ILE A 19 -4.85 13.17 8.26
CA ILE A 19 -5.87 14.11 7.78
C ILE A 19 -7.28 13.61 8.10
N LEU A 20 -7.59 12.36 7.72
CA LEU A 20 -8.94 11.80 7.94
C LEU A 20 -9.25 11.67 9.43
N SER A 21 -8.31 11.22 10.25
CA SER A 21 -8.45 11.12 11.70
C SER A 21 -8.72 12.50 12.34
N GLN A 22 -8.04 13.55 11.87
CA GLN A 22 -8.27 14.91 12.34
C GLN A 22 -9.68 15.39 11.94
N LEU A 23 -10.06 15.18 10.68
CA LEU A 23 -11.40 15.54 10.19
C LEU A 23 -12.51 14.84 11.00
N ILE A 24 -12.35 13.55 11.31
CA ILE A 24 -13.32 12.80 12.14
C ILE A 24 -13.41 13.38 13.56
N SER A 25 -12.27 13.78 14.13
CA SER A 25 -12.21 14.36 15.47
C SER A 25 -12.91 15.72 15.54
N GLU A 26 -12.82 16.50 14.47
CA GLU A 26 -13.30 17.89 14.41
C GLU A 26 -14.74 18.04 13.93
N ILE A 27 -15.41 16.99 13.46
CA ILE A 27 -16.79 17.05 12.92
C ILE A 27 -17.70 17.89 13.82
N ASP A 28 -17.83 17.49 15.08
CA ASP A 28 -18.79 18.11 16.01
C ASP A 28 -18.48 19.60 16.22
N ASN A 29 -17.18 19.94 16.37
CA ASN A 29 -16.72 21.31 16.60
C ASN A 29 -16.88 22.21 15.36
N TYR A 30 -16.56 21.68 14.17
CA TYR A 30 -16.68 22.43 12.92
C TYR A 30 -18.13 22.79 12.64
N TYR A 31 -19.05 21.84 12.87
CA TYR A 31 -20.47 22.07 12.64
C TYR A 31 -21.11 22.99 13.66
N GLN A 32 -20.81 22.82 14.95
CA GLN A 32 -21.27 23.77 15.97
C GLN A 32 -20.87 25.21 15.63
N LYS A 33 -19.62 25.43 15.19
CA LYS A 33 -19.15 26.76 14.77
C LYS A 33 -19.86 27.28 13.52
N THR A 34 -19.99 26.45 12.49
CA THR A 34 -20.60 26.85 11.21
C THR A 34 -22.09 27.14 11.37
N PHE A 35 -22.79 26.35 12.19
CA PHE A 35 -24.20 26.55 12.49
C PHE A 35 -24.43 27.81 13.32
N ALA A 36 -23.62 28.06 14.35
CA ALA A 36 -23.68 29.30 15.12
C ALA A 36 -23.44 30.54 14.24
N GLN A 37 -22.52 30.45 13.28
CA GLN A 37 -22.27 31.50 12.28
C GLN A 37 -23.48 31.71 11.37
N PHE A 38 -24.09 30.64 10.85
CA PHE A 38 -25.30 30.72 10.03
C PHE A 38 -26.47 31.34 10.79
N GLN A 39 -26.71 30.93 12.05
CA GLN A 39 -27.75 31.52 12.89
C GLN A 39 -27.53 33.03 13.07
N LYS A 40 -26.29 33.45 13.31
CA LYS A 40 -25.93 34.86 13.45
C LYS A 40 -26.23 35.64 12.17
N GLU A 41 -25.84 35.11 11.01
CA GLU A 41 -26.09 35.74 9.71
C GLU A 41 -27.59 35.83 9.40
N ALA A 42 -28.35 34.76 9.67
CA ALA A 42 -29.81 34.75 9.50
C ALA A 42 -30.49 35.78 10.41
N LEU A 43 -30.02 35.92 11.66
CA LEU A 43 -30.52 36.91 12.61
C LEU A 43 -30.19 38.35 12.17
N ASP A 44 -28.97 38.58 11.69
CA ASP A 44 -28.54 39.90 11.21
C ASP A 44 -29.32 40.31 9.95
N LEU A 45 -29.59 39.38 9.02
CA LEU A 45 -30.47 39.60 7.87
C LEU A 45 -31.91 39.91 8.29
N ALA A 46 -32.46 39.15 9.24
CA ALA A 46 -33.81 39.36 9.73
C ALA A 46 -33.96 40.74 10.40
N LYS A 47 -32.95 41.20 11.16
CA LYS A 47 -32.94 42.54 11.79
C LYS A 47 -32.88 43.69 10.79
N GLN A 48 -32.29 43.46 9.61
CA GLN A 48 -32.21 44.46 8.54
C GLN A 48 -33.52 44.63 7.79
N ASN A 49 -34.45 43.67 7.87
CA ASN A 49 -35.78 43.79 7.28
C ASN A 49 -36.71 44.59 8.21
N SER A 50 -37.05 45.81 7.78
CA SER A 50 -37.79 46.82 8.57
C SER A 50 -39.32 46.61 8.67
N SER A 51 -39.85 45.46 8.26
CA SER A 51 -41.29 45.24 8.05
C SER A 51 -41.98 44.38 9.11
N GLY A 52 -41.55 44.35 10.37
CA GLY A 52 -42.25 43.55 11.41
C GLY A 52 -42.26 42.02 11.19
N ASP A 53 -41.74 41.54 10.05
CA ASP A 53 -41.62 40.13 9.68
C ASP A 53 -40.51 39.42 10.45
N PHE A 54 -39.68 40.14 11.21
CA PHE A 54 -38.60 39.58 12.03
C PHE A 54 -39.10 38.42 12.90
N GLU A 55 -40.23 38.59 13.59
CA GLU A 55 -40.79 37.54 14.45
C GLU A 55 -41.31 36.35 13.66
N VAL A 56 -41.84 36.57 12.46
CA VAL A 56 -42.29 35.49 11.57
C VAL A 56 -41.08 34.69 11.07
N TYR A 57 -40.03 35.36 10.59
CA TYR A 57 -38.79 34.72 10.16
C TYR A 57 -38.07 34.01 11.32
N TYR A 58 -38.03 34.61 12.50
CA TYR A 58 -37.44 34.04 13.70
C TYR A 58 -38.20 32.78 14.16
N THR A 59 -39.53 32.83 14.16
CA THR A 59 -40.39 31.68 14.50
C THR A 59 -40.25 30.56 13.47
N ILE A 60 -40.16 30.87 12.18
CA ILE A 60 -39.87 29.90 11.11
C ILE A 60 -38.49 29.26 11.32
N LEU A 61 -37.45 30.04 11.63
CA LEU A 61 -36.11 29.52 11.93
C LEU A 61 -36.08 28.62 13.18
N GLN A 62 -36.94 28.87 14.17
CA GLN A 62 -37.04 28.08 15.40
C GLN A 62 -38.05 26.91 15.31
N GLY A 63 -38.96 26.92 14.32
CA GLY A 63 -40.15 26.06 14.31
C GLY A 63 -40.01 24.70 13.63
N PHE A 64 -38.88 24.42 12.94
CA PHE A 64 -38.76 23.22 12.10
C PHE A 64 -38.04 22.03 12.72
N ASP A 65 -37.37 22.16 13.87
CA ASP A 65 -36.78 21.10 14.72
C ASP A 65 -35.95 21.78 15.82
N SER A 66 -35.67 21.11 16.94
CA SER A 66 -34.72 21.64 17.92
C SER A 66 -33.34 21.85 17.27
N GLU A 67 -32.55 22.81 17.76
CA GLU A 67 -31.17 23.02 17.30
C GLU A 67 -30.34 21.72 17.37
N ASP A 68 -30.55 20.94 18.42
CA ASP A 68 -29.90 19.64 18.63
C ASP A 68 -30.28 18.60 17.56
N GLU A 69 -31.54 18.53 17.15
CA GLU A 69 -32.00 17.61 16.10
C GLU A 69 -31.41 17.95 14.73
N ARG A 70 -31.31 19.24 14.40
CA ARG A 70 -30.72 19.69 13.12
C ARG A 70 -29.22 19.44 13.06
N ILE A 71 -28.50 19.75 14.15
CA ILE A 71 -27.07 19.44 14.27
C ILE A 71 -26.85 17.93 14.17
N SER A 72 -27.69 17.13 14.84
CA SER A 72 -27.63 15.66 14.80
C SER A 72 -27.82 15.11 13.38
N SER A 73 -28.85 15.59 12.66
CA SER A 73 -29.14 15.17 11.28
C SER A 73 -27.99 15.49 10.32
N LEU A 74 -27.45 16.71 10.40
CA LEU A 74 -26.34 17.13 9.55
C LEU A 74 -25.06 16.33 9.86
N CYS A 75 -24.77 16.09 11.14
CA CYS A 75 -23.66 15.24 11.56
C CYS A 75 -23.75 13.82 10.98
N LYS A 76 -24.96 13.24 10.87
CA LYS A 76 -25.16 11.92 10.25
C LYS A 76 -24.79 11.92 8.77
N GLU A 77 -25.22 12.92 8.00
CA GLU A 77 -24.89 13.03 6.57
C GLU A 77 -23.39 13.21 6.34
N VAL A 78 -22.73 14.00 7.18
CA VAL A 78 -21.28 14.22 7.10
C VAL A 78 -20.51 12.95 7.38
N ARG A 79 -20.94 12.17 8.36
CA ARG A 79 -20.31 10.88 8.66
C ARG A 79 -20.41 9.93 7.46
N LYS A 80 -21.51 9.94 6.71
CA LYS A 80 -21.63 9.17 5.45
C LYS A 80 -20.60 9.61 4.42
N ILE A 81 -20.46 10.91 4.19
CA ILE A 81 -19.47 11.48 3.25
C ILE A 81 -18.05 11.10 3.66
N LEU A 82 -17.72 11.25 4.95
CA LEU A 82 -16.41 10.88 5.49
C LEU A 82 -16.15 9.38 5.38
N PHE A 83 -17.15 8.53 5.64
CA PHE A 83 -17.03 7.09 5.42
C PHE A 83 -16.69 6.75 3.97
N CYS A 84 -17.39 7.37 3.00
CA CYS A 84 -17.07 7.20 1.58
C CYS A 84 -15.64 7.70 1.24
N SER A 85 -15.19 8.76 1.88
CA SER A 85 -13.83 9.30 1.74
C SER A 85 -12.77 8.37 2.34
N ILE A 86 -13.05 7.74 3.49
CA ILE A 86 -12.19 6.72 4.11
C ILE A 86 -12.03 5.52 3.16
N PHE A 87 -13.13 5.04 2.57
CA PHE A 87 -13.07 3.94 1.60
C PHE A 87 -12.28 4.33 0.35
N SER A 88 -12.48 5.56 -0.16
CA SER A 88 -11.73 6.09 -1.30
C SER A 88 -10.23 6.24 -1.01
N TYR A 89 -9.87 6.63 0.21
CA TYR A 89 -8.49 6.63 0.70
C TYR A 89 -7.87 5.24 0.59
N TYR A 90 -8.57 4.22 1.09
CA TYR A 90 -8.12 2.84 1.08
C TYR A 90 -7.91 2.31 -0.35
N GLU A 91 -8.88 2.52 -1.24
CA GLU A 91 -8.75 2.16 -2.66
C GLU A 91 -7.56 2.86 -3.32
N GLY A 92 -7.39 4.15 -3.05
CA GLY A 92 -6.26 4.93 -3.55
C GLY A 92 -4.90 4.41 -3.08
N CYS A 93 -4.79 4.03 -1.80
CA CYS A 93 -3.56 3.48 -1.25
C CYS A 93 -3.26 2.07 -1.77
N ILE A 94 -4.27 1.21 -1.92
CA ILE A 94 -4.10 -0.11 -2.56
C ILE A 94 -3.57 0.04 -3.99
N ASN A 95 -4.14 0.95 -4.77
CA ASN A 95 -3.68 1.21 -6.13
C ASN A 95 -2.24 1.76 -6.18
N ALA A 96 -1.87 2.61 -5.23
CA ALA A 96 -0.50 3.08 -5.10
C ALA A 96 0.49 1.94 -4.78
N ILE A 97 0.12 1.03 -3.87
CA ILE A 97 0.91 -0.18 -3.56
C ILE A 97 1.08 -1.04 -4.81
N ILE A 98 0.01 -1.30 -5.56
CA ILE A 98 0.03 -2.09 -6.80
C ILE A 98 1.00 -1.47 -7.82
N LYS A 99 0.89 -0.17 -8.05
CA LYS A 99 1.75 0.55 -8.99
C LYS A 99 3.21 0.54 -8.54
N TYR A 100 3.45 0.82 -7.27
CA TYR A 100 4.79 0.92 -6.70
C TYR A 100 5.54 -0.41 -6.76
N TYR A 101 4.89 -1.51 -6.34
CA TYR A 101 5.47 -2.85 -6.35
C TYR A 101 5.33 -3.57 -7.70
N LYS A 102 4.78 -2.90 -8.72
CA LYS A 102 4.58 -3.44 -10.09
C LYS A 102 3.82 -4.76 -10.05
N ILE A 103 2.66 -4.74 -9.41
CA ILE A 103 1.76 -5.89 -9.30
C ILE A 103 0.90 -5.92 -10.57
N GLU A 104 0.98 -7.02 -11.33
CA GLU A 104 0.19 -7.21 -12.54
C GLU A 104 -1.24 -7.61 -12.16
N THR A 105 -2.21 -6.76 -12.50
CA THR A 105 -3.64 -7.05 -12.26
C THR A 105 -4.51 -6.27 -13.23
N GLU A 106 -5.53 -6.94 -13.77
CA GLU A 106 -6.62 -6.32 -14.55
C GLU A 106 -7.86 -6.03 -13.67
N ALA A 107 -7.80 -6.39 -12.39
CA ALA A 107 -8.94 -6.27 -11.51
C ALA A 107 -9.18 -4.82 -11.06
N GLN A 108 -10.46 -4.41 -11.07
CA GLN A 108 -10.89 -3.11 -10.53
C GLN A 108 -11.54 -3.23 -9.15
N GLN A 109 -11.95 -4.43 -8.75
CA GLN A 109 -12.61 -4.68 -7.45
C GLN A 109 -11.58 -4.97 -6.36
N VAL A 110 -11.69 -4.27 -5.22
CA VAL A 110 -10.81 -4.38 -4.04
C VAL A 110 -10.52 -5.82 -3.62
N GLN A 111 -11.53 -6.69 -3.56
CA GLN A 111 -11.33 -8.10 -3.18
C GLN A 111 -10.35 -8.81 -4.13
N LYS A 112 -10.51 -8.59 -5.44
CA LYS A 112 -9.63 -9.15 -6.46
C LYS A 112 -8.24 -8.49 -6.45
N LEU A 113 -8.14 -7.25 -5.96
CA LEU A 113 -6.85 -6.57 -5.76
C LEU A 113 -6.04 -7.25 -4.65
N TYR A 114 -6.65 -7.61 -3.52
CA TYR A 114 -5.93 -8.34 -2.46
C TYR A 114 -5.43 -9.71 -2.93
N ASP A 115 -6.26 -10.48 -3.62
CA ASP A 115 -5.85 -11.76 -4.19
C ASP A 115 -4.64 -11.60 -5.13
N ALA A 116 -4.64 -10.55 -5.96
CA ALA A 116 -3.52 -10.24 -6.84
C ALA A 116 -2.26 -9.85 -6.06
N ILE A 117 -2.39 -9.09 -4.97
CA ILE A 117 -1.28 -8.72 -4.08
C ILE A 117 -0.68 -9.98 -3.44
N SER A 118 -1.51 -10.83 -2.83
CA SER A 118 -1.09 -12.05 -2.13
C SER A 118 -0.41 -13.03 -3.08
N ARG A 119 -1.01 -13.31 -4.24
CA ARG A 119 -0.40 -14.18 -5.26
C ARG A 119 0.93 -13.63 -5.77
N THR A 120 1.02 -12.31 -5.95
CA THR A 120 2.26 -11.68 -6.40
C THR A 120 3.34 -11.75 -5.33
N TYR A 121 2.97 -11.55 -4.05
CA TYR A 121 3.88 -11.70 -2.92
C TYR A 121 4.44 -13.12 -2.86
N GLU A 122 3.56 -14.13 -2.91
CA GLU A 122 3.94 -15.54 -2.88
C GLU A 122 4.84 -15.91 -4.04
N LYS A 123 4.47 -15.52 -5.27
CA LYS A 123 5.26 -15.77 -6.47
C LYS A 123 6.65 -15.11 -6.41
N ARG A 124 6.74 -13.89 -5.89
CA ARG A 124 7.98 -13.10 -5.87
C ARG A 124 8.95 -13.58 -4.79
N TYR A 125 8.45 -13.95 -3.62
CA TYR A 125 9.31 -14.27 -2.47
C TYR A 125 9.37 -15.75 -2.13
N LEU A 126 8.53 -16.57 -2.75
CA LEU A 126 8.40 -18.02 -2.55
C LEU A 126 8.00 -18.38 -1.10
N VAL A 127 7.12 -17.55 -0.52
CA VAL A 127 6.63 -17.64 0.85
C VAL A 127 5.19 -17.15 0.90
N ASN A 128 4.36 -17.78 1.74
CA ASN A 128 2.97 -17.38 1.94
C ASN A 128 2.76 -16.91 3.39
N ASP A 129 3.47 -15.85 3.77
CA ASP A 129 3.44 -15.28 5.12
C ASP A 129 2.93 -13.83 5.14
N LEU A 130 2.15 -13.44 4.13
CA LEU A 130 1.40 -12.18 4.15
C LEU A 130 0.21 -12.32 5.12
N ASP A 131 0.49 -12.13 6.41
CA ASP A 131 -0.45 -12.38 7.49
C ASP A 131 -1.41 -11.20 7.73
N ILE A 132 -2.54 -11.23 7.04
CA ILE A 132 -3.67 -10.31 7.28
C ILE A 132 -4.85 -11.12 7.80
N GLU A 133 -5.40 -10.69 8.93
CA GLU A 133 -6.49 -11.41 9.57
C GLU A 133 -7.73 -11.43 8.66
N ALA A 134 -8.30 -12.62 8.47
CA ALA A 134 -9.44 -12.82 7.58
C ALA A 134 -10.67 -11.99 7.97
N ASN A 135 -10.84 -11.70 9.26
CA ASN A 135 -11.92 -10.85 9.77
C ASN A 135 -11.78 -9.38 9.32
N LEU A 136 -10.56 -8.84 9.22
CA LEU A 136 -10.34 -7.48 8.71
C LEU A 136 -10.66 -7.40 7.21
N LEU A 137 -10.24 -8.42 6.45
CA LEU A 137 -10.54 -8.51 5.03
C LEU A 137 -12.05 -8.71 4.78
N ASP A 138 -12.74 -9.52 5.59
CA ASP A 138 -14.19 -9.67 5.52
C ASP A 138 -14.89 -8.35 5.84
N TYR A 139 -14.48 -7.68 6.92
CA TYR A 139 -15.01 -6.39 7.32
C TYR A 139 -14.91 -5.35 6.18
N VAL A 140 -13.74 -5.19 5.56
CA VAL A 140 -13.56 -4.21 4.49
C VAL A 140 -14.24 -4.63 3.18
N ASN A 141 -14.04 -5.87 2.73
CA ASN A 141 -14.49 -6.33 1.42
C ASN A 141 -15.98 -6.68 1.36
N ASN A 142 -16.55 -7.17 2.45
CA ASN A 142 -17.93 -7.60 2.48
C ASN A 142 -18.84 -6.60 3.18
N PHE A 143 -18.41 -5.96 4.27
CA PHE A 143 -19.24 -4.96 4.93
C PHE A 143 -18.99 -3.55 4.39
N CYS A 144 -17.80 -2.97 4.59
CA CYS A 144 -17.56 -1.56 4.25
C CYS A 144 -17.80 -1.26 2.77
N ARG A 145 -17.44 -2.18 1.88
CA ARG A 145 -17.72 -2.05 0.43
C ARG A 145 -19.21 -2.00 0.12
N LEU A 146 -20.01 -2.88 0.72
CA LEU A 146 -21.46 -2.89 0.51
C LEU A 146 -22.10 -1.61 1.06
N LEU A 147 -21.68 -1.19 2.26
CA LEU A 147 -22.14 0.04 2.88
C LEU A 147 -21.78 1.28 2.02
N ARG A 148 -20.56 1.33 1.49
CA ARG A 148 -20.11 2.41 0.59
C ARG A 148 -20.93 2.42 -0.70
N ASN A 149 -21.20 1.25 -1.28
CA ASN A 149 -22.02 1.16 -2.49
C ASN A 149 -23.46 1.64 -2.23
N TYR A 150 -24.04 1.27 -1.10
CA TYR A 150 -25.35 1.77 -0.68
C TYR A 150 -25.36 3.29 -0.58
N PHE A 151 -24.39 3.90 0.13
CA PHE A 151 -24.34 5.36 0.27
C PHE A 151 -24.08 6.11 -1.05
N MET A 152 -23.30 5.53 -1.97
CA MET A 152 -23.00 6.17 -3.25
C MET A 152 -24.12 6.04 -4.29
N HIS A 153 -24.94 4.99 -4.21
CA HIS A 153 -25.94 4.68 -5.24
C HIS A 153 -27.38 4.78 -4.75
N GLY A 154 -27.61 5.00 -3.46
CA GLY A 154 -28.93 5.16 -2.85
C GLY A 154 -29.71 3.86 -2.65
N ASP A 155 -29.44 2.82 -3.45
CA ASP A 155 -29.99 1.48 -3.24
C ASP A 155 -29.08 0.38 -3.78
N LEU A 156 -29.22 -0.83 -3.24
CA LEU A 156 -28.59 -2.05 -3.77
C LEU A 156 -29.58 -2.78 -4.68
N SER A 157 -29.15 -3.17 -5.88
CA SER A 157 -30.03 -3.79 -6.87
C SER A 157 -30.51 -5.21 -6.53
N ASP A 158 -29.87 -5.88 -5.56
CA ASP A 158 -30.10 -7.29 -5.25
C ASP A 158 -30.56 -7.47 -3.79
N ASN A 159 -31.71 -8.11 -3.60
CA ASN A 159 -32.29 -8.41 -2.29
C ASN A 159 -31.41 -9.30 -1.40
N ILE A 160 -30.61 -10.20 -1.98
CA ILE A 160 -29.66 -11.02 -1.23
C ILE A 160 -28.55 -10.13 -0.66
N ILE A 161 -28.07 -9.17 -1.46
CA ILE A 161 -27.04 -8.21 -1.05
C ILE A 161 -27.59 -7.26 0.04
N LYS A 162 -28.84 -6.80 -0.08
CA LYS A 162 -29.52 -6.01 0.96
C LYS A 162 -29.55 -6.76 2.30
N LYS A 163 -30.07 -8.00 2.31
CA LYS A 163 -30.10 -8.84 3.51
C LYS A 163 -28.71 -9.04 4.12
N LYS A 164 -27.69 -9.22 3.29
CA LYS A 164 -26.30 -9.36 3.75
C LYS A 164 -25.83 -8.07 4.44
N LEU A 165 -26.10 -6.90 3.86
CA LEU A 165 -25.78 -5.61 4.45
C LEU A 165 -26.53 -5.40 5.78
N ASP A 166 -27.82 -5.73 5.83
CA ASP A 166 -28.64 -5.63 7.04
C ASP A 166 -28.05 -6.44 8.19
N CYS A 167 -27.62 -7.68 7.92
CA CYS A 167 -26.94 -8.51 8.91
C CYS A 167 -25.66 -7.86 9.43
N TYR A 168 -24.85 -7.26 8.55
CA TYR A 168 -23.63 -6.56 8.99
C TYR A 168 -23.94 -5.32 9.82
N VAL A 169 -24.91 -4.51 9.41
CA VAL A 169 -25.31 -3.28 10.12
C VAL A 169 -25.79 -3.61 11.53
N ARG A 170 -26.65 -4.63 11.68
CA ARG A 170 -27.16 -5.05 13.00
C ARG A 170 -26.08 -5.55 13.96
N ASN A 171 -24.94 -5.99 13.42
CA ASN A 171 -23.82 -6.54 14.18
C ASN A 171 -22.66 -5.53 14.37
N ASN A 172 -22.82 -4.26 13.97
CA ASN A 172 -21.78 -3.25 14.09
C ASN A 172 -22.24 -2.01 14.84
N ASP A 173 -21.57 -1.73 15.95
CA ASP A 173 -21.81 -0.54 16.75
C ASP A 173 -21.55 0.75 15.95
N GLY A 174 -22.38 1.76 16.20
CA GLY A 174 -22.28 3.07 15.57
C GLY A 174 -22.94 3.19 14.19
N VAL A 175 -23.60 2.13 13.69
CA VAL A 175 -24.44 2.16 12.48
C VAL A 175 -25.82 1.58 12.81
N LYS A 176 -26.89 2.21 12.32
CA LYS A 176 -28.26 1.71 12.50
C LYS A 176 -29.02 1.58 11.18
N LEU A 177 -29.91 0.60 11.17
CA LEU A 177 -30.92 0.40 10.15
C LEU A 177 -32.27 0.91 10.67
N LEU A 178 -32.88 1.86 9.96
CA LEU A 178 -34.19 2.43 10.27
C LEU A 178 -35.32 1.70 9.51
N ASP A 179 -36.56 1.93 9.93
CA ASP A 179 -37.77 1.21 9.46
C ASP A 179 -38.01 1.30 7.93
N ASN A 180 -37.43 2.30 7.26
CA ASN A 180 -37.49 2.50 5.80
C ASN A 180 -36.27 1.97 5.03
N TYR A 181 -35.50 1.03 5.60
CA TYR A 181 -34.21 0.57 5.06
C TYR A 181 -33.19 1.69 4.88
N PHE A 182 -33.31 2.74 5.68
CA PHE A 182 -32.33 3.82 5.70
C PHE A 182 -31.21 3.47 6.68
N ILE A 183 -29.97 3.56 6.22
CA ILE A 183 -28.80 3.30 7.05
C ILE A 183 -28.17 4.61 7.49
N GLU A 184 -27.90 4.76 8.78
CA GLU A 184 -27.27 5.93 9.37
C GLU A 184 -26.02 5.58 10.16
N ILE A 185 -25.02 6.46 10.11
CA ILE A 185 -23.83 6.39 10.97
C ILE A 185 -24.07 7.28 12.19
N GLU A 186 -24.36 6.66 13.32
CA GLU A 186 -24.71 7.34 14.57
C GLU A 186 -23.49 7.77 15.38
N SER A 187 -22.38 7.03 15.29
CA SER A 187 -21.16 7.34 16.04
C SER A 187 -19.97 7.57 15.13
N LYS A 188 -19.15 8.57 15.47
CA LYS A 188 -17.84 8.77 14.85
C LYS A 188 -16.85 7.63 15.15
N ASP A 189 -17.08 6.85 16.21
CA ASP A 189 -16.26 5.69 16.55
C ASP A 189 -16.30 4.62 15.44
N PHE A 190 -17.44 4.51 14.75
CA PHE A 190 -17.54 3.66 13.55
C PHE A 190 -16.60 4.10 12.44
N LEU A 191 -16.40 5.42 12.27
CA LEU A 191 -15.47 5.97 11.29
C LEU A 191 -14.02 5.66 11.68
N PHE A 192 -13.67 5.84 12.95
CA PHE A 192 -12.35 5.46 13.46
C PHE A 192 -12.07 3.97 13.28
N LYS A 193 -12.99 3.10 13.71
CA LYS A 193 -12.89 1.64 13.52
C LYS A 193 -12.64 1.28 12.05
N SER A 194 -13.38 1.90 11.14
CA SER A 194 -13.24 1.65 9.70
C SER A 194 -11.90 2.16 9.15
N LEU A 195 -11.48 3.36 9.55
CA LEU A 195 -10.21 3.96 9.15
C LEU A 195 -9.02 3.15 9.68
N ASP A 196 -9.05 2.72 10.95
CA ASP A 196 -8.02 1.93 11.62
C ASP A 196 -7.88 0.54 10.99
N CYS A 197 -9.01 -0.10 10.69
CA CYS A 197 -9.02 -1.39 9.99
C CYS A 197 -8.34 -1.27 8.63
N MET A 198 -8.70 -0.26 7.83
CA MET A 198 -8.11 -0.03 6.51
C MET A 198 -6.62 0.30 6.60
N LYS A 199 -6.22 1.16 7.54
CA LYS A 199 -4.81 1.47 7.81
C LYS A 199 -4.03 0.22 8.18
N THR A 200 -4.57 -0.61 9.07
CA THR A 200 -3.91 -1.85 9.53
C THR A 200 -3.60 -2.78 8.35
N ILE A 201 -4.58 -3.00 7.47
CA ILE A 201 -4.39 -3.81 6.26
C ILE A 201 -3.29 -3.20 5.37
N LEU A 202 -3.37 -1.90 5.09
CA LEU A 202 -2.40 -1.19 4.24
C LEU A 202 -0.97 -1.28 4.80
N ILE A 203 -0.82 -1.08 6.11
CA ILE A 203 0.45 -1.16 6.82
C ILE A 203 1.03 -2.57 6.78
N LYS A 204 0.21 -3.60 7.00
CA LYS A 204 0.67 -4.99 6.94
C LYS A 204 1.19 -5.35 5.57
N ILE A 205 0.47 -4.98 4.51
CA ILE A 205 0.92 -5.17 3.13
C ILE A 205 2.24 -4.43 2.89
N GLU A 206 2.29 -3.14 3.20
CA GLU A 206 3.47 -2.33 2.94
C GLU A 206 4.69 -2.84 3.72
N SER A 207 4.55 -3.13 5.02
CA SER A 207 5.61 -3.70 5.86
C SER A 207 6.14 -5.02 5.30
N ALA A 208 5.26 -5.92 4.88
CA ALA A 208 5.65 -7.22 4.36
C ALA A 208 6.48 -7.10 3.08
N PHE A 209 6.08 -6.22 2.15
CA PHE A 209 6.86 -5.96 0.94
C PHE A 209 8.17 -5.23 1.24
N CYS A 210 8.14 -4.18 2.05
CA CYS A 210 9.30 -3.38 2.41
C CYS A 210 10.40 -4.23 3.07
N PHE A 211 10.02 -5.07 4.03
CA PHE A 211 10.95 -6.00 4.69
C PHE A 211 11.67 -6.91 3.69
N ARG A 212 10.94 -7.48 2.72
CA ARG A 212 11.53 -8.37 1.72
C ARG A 212 12.47 -7.65 0.78
N VAL A 213 12.09 -6.45 0.31
CA VAL A 213 12.95 -5.67 -0.58
C VAL A 213 14.23 -5.23 0.13
N GLU A 214 14.12 -4.82 1.40
CA GLU A 214 15.28 -4.43 2.21
C GLU A 214 16.20 -5.62 2.47
N ASN A 215 15.65 -6.79 2.80
CA ASN A 215 16.45 -8.00 2.93
C ASN A 215 17.17 -8.37 1.62
N ASP A 216 16.48 -8.35 0.48
CA ASP A 216 17.09 -8.61 -0.83
C ASP A 216 18.22 -7.61 -1.13
N ARG A 217 18.05 -6.33 -0.77
CA ARG A 217 19.09 -5.29 -0.88
C ARG A 217 20.30 -5.61 -0.02
N LEU A 218 20.10 -5.96 1.24
CA LEU A 218 21.19 -6.31 2.16
C LEU A 218 21.98 -7.53 1.69
N GLN A 219 21.30 -8.55 1.16
CA GLN A 219 21.96 -9.74 0.59
C GLN A 219 22.77 -9.38 -0.66
N LEU A 220 22.26 -8.50 -1.54
CA LEU A 220 23.00 -7.98 -2.69
C LEU A 220 24.26 -7.24 -2.28
N GLU A 221 24.16 -6.28 -1.35
CA GLU A 221 25.31 -5.50 -0.89
C GLU A 221 26.36 -6.37 -0.19
N ARG A 222 25.92 -7.36 0.59
CA ARG A 222 26.83 -8.36 1.18
C ARG A 222 27.55 -9.17 0.10
N GLY A 223 26.84 -9.63 -0.93
CA GLY A 223 27.44 -10.31 -2.08
C GLY A 223 28.48 -9.45 -2.79
N LYS A 224 28.17 -8.17 -3.04
CA LYS A 224 29.10 -7.23 -3.68
C LYS A 224 30.35 -7.01 -2.84
N SER A 225 30.20 -6.87 -1.53
CA SER A 225 31.32 -6.73 -0.60
C SER A 225 32.24 -7.96 -0.64
N LEU A 226 31.69 -9.18 -0.69
CA LEU A 226 32.46 -10.41 -0.81
C LEU A 226 33.23 -10.48 -2.12
N VAL A 227 32.61 -10.08 -3.24
CA VAL A 227 33.29 -10.02 -4.55
C VAL A 227 34.37 -8.95 -4.55
N ALA A 228 34.12 -7.77 -3.97
CA ALA A 228 35.13 -6.71 -3.86
C ALA A 228 36.32 -7.13 -2.99
N GLU A 229 36.07 -7.85 -1.90
CA GLU A 229 37.14 -8.45 -1.08
C GLU A 229 37.92 -9.51 -1.86
N ALA A 230 37.22 -10.38 -2.59
CA ALA A 230 37.86 -11.36 -3.47
C ALA A 230 38.79 -10.67 -4.47
N ILE A 231 38.30 -9.65 -5.19
CA ILE A 231 39.06 -8.86 -6.18
C ILE A 231 40.35 -8.27 -5.59
N LYS A 232 40.29 -7.69 -4.37
CA LYS A 232 41.48 -7.14 -3.70
C LYS A 232 42.56 -8.17 -3.39
N LEU A 233 42.16 -9.43 -3.24
CA LEU A 233 43.03 -10.53 -2.87
C LEU A 233 43.53 -11.32 -4.09
N TYR A 234 43.14 -10.94 -5.31
CA TYR A 234 43.75 -11.51 -6.51
C TYR A 234 45.21 -11.06 -6.60
N PRO A 235 46.13 -11.97 -6.93
CA PRO A 235 47.49 -11.58 -7.25
C PRO A 235 47.49 -10.64 -8.47
N SER A 236 48.24 -9.54 -8.38
CA SER A 236 48.37 -8.52 -9.42
C SER A 236 49.19 -8.97 -10.63
N GLU A 237 49.99 -10.03 -10.47
CA GLU A 237 50.81 -10.63 -11.52
C GLU A 237 50.55 -12.14 -11.54
N CYS A 238 50.25 -12.69 -12.72
CA CYS A 238 50.33 -14.14 -12.93
C CYS A 238 51.81 -14.54 -12.72
N PRO A 239 52.13 -15.44 -11.78
CA PRO A 239 53.48 -15.98 -11.69
C PRO A 239 53.83 -16.59 -13.05
N GLY A 240 55.01 -16.25 -13.57
CA GLY A 240 55.51 -16.76 -14.85
C GLY A 240 55.44 -18.28 -14.92
N ALA A 241 55.35 -18.80 -16.14
CA ALA A 241 55.04 -20.18 -16.51
C ALA A 241 56.00 -21.28 -15.98
N GLU A 242 56.88 -20.97 -15.02
CA GLU A 242 57.91 -21.87 -14.48
C GLU A 242 57.65 -22.33 -13.02
N SER A 243 56.53 -21.92 -12.40
CA SER A 243 56.06 -22.53 -11.16
C SER A 243 55.22 -23.79 -11.47
N GLU A 244 55.64 -24.95 -10.97
CA GLU A 244 54.94 -26.26 -11.07
C GLU A 244 53.49 -26.26 -10.52
N TYR A 245 53.03 -25.15 -9.95
CA TYR A 245 51.64 -24.87 -9.66
C TYR A 245 51.19 -23.60 -10.39
N PRO A 246 50.23 -23.68 -11.33
CA PRO A 246 49.70 -22.48 -11.96
C PRO A 246 48.84 -21.68 -10.98
N SER A 247 48.77 -20.39 -11.28
CA SER A 247 47.92 -19.33 -10.72
C SER A 247 46.48 -19.76 -10.39
N TYR A 248 46.26 -20.38 -9.24
CA TYR A 248 44.94 -20.57 -8.66
C TYR A 248 44.71 -19.46 -7.63
N CYS A 249 43.53 -18.85 -7.66
CA CYS A 249 43.06 -17.98 -6.59
C CYS A 249 43.20 -18.76 -5.27
N SER A 250 43.62 -18.10 -4.19
CA SER A 250 43.68 -18.78 -2.90
C SER A 250 42.34 -19.46 -2.58
N ILE A 251 42.37 -20.61 -1.90
CA ILE A 251 41.15 -21.30 -1.43
C ILE A 251 40.19 -20.33 -0.73
N TYR A 252 40.74 -19.30 -0.07
CA TYR A 252 40.00 -18.22 0.54
C TYR A 252 39.21 -17.39 -0.47
N VAL A 253 39.84 -16.89 -1.55
CA VAL A 253 39.16 -16.15 -2.64
C VAL A 253 38.06 -16.98 -3.26
N HIS A 254 38.32 -18.25 -3.57
CA HIS A 254 37.31 -19.14 -4.12
C HIS A 254 36.09 -19.28 -3.17
N ARG A 255 36.33 -19.40 -1.85
CA ARG A 255 35.25 -19.45 -0.85
C ARG A 255 34.45 -18.14 -0.77
N LEU A 256 35.07 -16.97 -0.96
CA LEU A 256 34.36 -15.69 -0.99
C LEU A 256 33.41 -15.62 -2.19
N LEU A 257 33.87 -16.04 -3.38
CA LEU A 257 33.03 -16.06 -4.59
C LEU A 257 31.87 -17.05 -4.46
N LEU A 258 32.09 -18.24 -3.91
CA LEU A 258 31.01 -19.20 -3.64
C LEU A 258 29.97 -18.64 -2.65
N LYS A 259 30.41 -17.89 -1.62
CA LYS A 259 29.47 -17.21 -0.71
C LYS A 259 28.67 -16.14 -1.44
N ALA A 260 29.30 -15.34 -2.30
CA ALA A 260 28.59 -14.36 -3.12
C ALA A 260 27.57 -15.03 -4.06
N GLU A 261 27.96 -16.14 -4.71
CA GLU A 261 27.08 -16.96 -5.54
C GLU A 261 25.84 -17.43 -4.76
N GLN A 262 26.05 -17.97 -3.56
CA GLN A 262 24.98 -18.45 -2.68
C GLN A 262 23.98 -17.35 -2.30
N LEU A 263 24.45 -16.10 -2.15
CA LEU A 263 23.58 -14.95 -1.89
C LEU A 263 22.81 -14.51 -3.15
N TYR A 264 23.44 -14.54 -4.32
CA TYR A 264 22.80 -14.11 -5.56
C TYR A 264 21.80 -15.12 -6.12
N ILE A 265 22.02 -16.43 -5.98
CA ILE A 265 21.16 -17.46 -6.57
C ILE A 265 19.68 -17.31 -6.17
N PRO A 266 19.30 -17.19 -4.89
CA PRO A 266 17.91 -17.03 -4.49
C PRO A 266 17.26 -15.79 -5.10
N LEU A 267 17.99 -14.67 -5.10
CA LEU A 267 17.51 -13.40 -5.63
C LEU A 267 17.34 -13.43 -7.15
N ALA A 268 18.31 -14.03 -7.86
CA ALA A 268 18.26 -14.20 -9.31
C ALA A 268 17.10 -15.11 -9.74
N LYS A 269 16.82 -16.17 -8.96
CA LYS A 269 15.67 -17.06 -9.15
C LYS A 269 14.33 -16.35 -8.95
N ARG A 270 14.25 -15.43 -7.98
CA ARG A 270 13.08 -14.55 -7.74
C ARG A 270 12.90 -13.46 -8.80
N GLY A 271 13.80 -13.36 -9.77
CA GLY A 271 13.70 -12.40 -10.87
C GLY A 271 14.46 -11.10 -10.65
N ASN A 272 15.25 -10.94 -9.58
CA ASN A 272 16.01 -9.71 -9.36
C ASN A 272 17.05 -9.51 -10.48
N ALA A 273 16.83 -8.51 -11.34
CA ALA A 273 17.65 -8.30 -12.53
C ALA A 273 19.11 -7.91 -12.22
N GLU A 274 19.35 -7.22 -11.11
CA GLU A 274 20.70 -6.92 -10.63
C GLU A 274 21.40 -8.18 -10.15
N ALA A 275 20.73 -9.02 -9.36
CA ALA A 275 21.28 -10.32 -8.94
C ALA A 275 21.59 -11.22 -10.14
N GLN A 276 20.72 -11.23 -11.16
CA GLN A 276 20.95 -11.98 -12.40
C GLN A 276 22.19 -11.49 -13.14
N MET A 277 22.40 -10.17 -13.22
CA MET A 277 23.61 -9.60 -13.83
C MET A 277 24.85 -9.91 -13.00
N LEU A 278 24.81 -9.72 -11.67
CA LEU A 278 25.95 -9.98 -10.79
C LEU A 278 26.33 -11.47 -10.78
N LEU A 279 25.35 -12.36 -10.79
CA LEU A 279 25.57 -13.80 -10.94
C LEU A 279 26.13 -14.16 -12.32
N ALA A 280 25.71 -13.44 -13.36
CA ALA A 280 26.29 -13.61 -14.69
C ALA A 280 27.76 -13.21 -14.72
N ASP A 281 28.09 -12.03 -14.17
CA ASP A 281 29.46 -11.53 -14.08
C ASP A 281 30.35 -12.50 -13.29
N LEU A 282 29.87 -12.96 -12.14
CA LEU A 282 30.58 -13.96 -11.33
C LEU A 282 30.97 -15.21 -12.15
N TYR A 283 30.06 -15.74 -12.98
CA TYR A 283 30.34 -16.89 -13.83
C TYR A 283 31.19 -16.58 -15.06
N LEU A 284 31.16 -15.36 -15.58
CA LEU A 284 31.88 -15.00 -16.81
C LEU A 284 33.31 -14.56 -16.57
N SER A 285 33.58 -13.92 -15.42
CA SER A 285 34.83 -13.20 -15.20
C SER A 285 35.51 -13.54 -13.87
N ALA A 286 34.76 -13.87 -12.81
CA ALA A 286 35.33 -13.96 -11.48
C ALA A 286 35.93 -15.34 -11.14
N PHE A 287 35.28 -16.45 -11.54
CA PHE A 287 35.84 -17.78 -11.27
C PHE A 287 37.05 -18.08 -12.15
N GLU A 288 38.01 -18.84 -11.62
CA GLU A 288 39.23 -19.30 -12.32
C GLU A 288 38.92 -20.01 -13.64
N ILE A 289 37.83 -20.77 -13.66
CA ILE A 289 37.29 -21.42 -14.85
C ILE A 289 35.92 -20.79 -15.14
N PRO A 290 35.86 -19.80 -16.05
CA PRO A 290 34.60 -19.18 -16.44
C PRO A 290 33.59 -20.20 -16.97
N ASN A 291 32.32 -20.03 -16.57
CA ASN A 291 31.19 -20.79 -17.08
C ASN A 291 30.33 -19.92 -17.98
N THR A 292 30.75 -19.79 -19.25
CA THR A 292 30.08 -18.95 -20.25
C THR A 292 28.61 -19.30 -20.45
N LYS A 293 28.26 -20.59 -20.39
CA LYS A 293 26.88 -21.05 -20.55
C LYS A 293 25.98 -20.54 -19.42
N LYS A 294 26.38 -20.70 -18.16
CA LYS A 294 25.62 -20.21 -16.99
C LYS A 294 25.59 -18.68 -16.95
N GLY A 295 26.73 -18.05 -17.21
CA GLY A 295 26.86 -16.60 -17.25
C GLY A 295 25.91 -15.96 -18.27
N MET A 296 25.96 -16.41 -19.52
CA MET A 296 25.08 -15.92 -20.59
C MET A 296 23.60 -16.20 -20.33
N PHE A 297 23.27 -17.32 -19.67
CA PHE A 297 21.89 -17.62 -19.29
C PHE A 297 21.31 -16.56 -18.35
N TRP A 298 22.04 -16.21 -17.29
CA TRP A 298 21.59 -15.19 -16.34
C TRP A 298 21.63 -13.78 -16.93
N LEU A 299 22.65 -13.47 -17.74
CA LEU A 299 22.78 -12.17 -18.39
C LEU A 299 21.59 -11.90 -19.33
N LYS A 300 21.19 -12.89 -20.14
CA LYS A 300 20.02 -12.79 -21.02
C LYS A 300 18.74 -12.51 -20.22
N LYS A 301 18.55 -13.14 -19.07
CA LYS A 301 17.39 -12.87 -18.20
C LYS A 301 17.37 -11.43 -17.70
N ALA A 302 18.50 -10.89 -17.27
CA ALA A 302 18.59 -9.50 -16.84
C ALA A 302 18.31 -8.52 -18.01
N VAL A 303 18.80 -8.83 -19.20
CA VAL A 303 18.54 -8.06 -20.43
C VAL A 303 17.06 -8.07 -20.81
N MET A 304 16.37 -9.22 -20.73
CA MET A 304 14.93 -9.32 -20.99
C MET A 304 14.08 -8.43 -20.07
N GLN A 305 14.59 -8.12 -18.88
CA GLN A 305 13.96 -7.19 -17.94
C GLN A 305 14.33 -5.72 -18.19
N ASN A 306 14.98 -5.41 -19.32
CA ASN A 306 15.49 -4.08 -19.68
C ASN A 306 16.44 -3.48 -18.63
N TYR A 307 17.20 -4.32 -17.91
CA TYR A 307 18.15 -3.85 -16.92
C TYR A 307 19.36 -3.22 -17.61
N LYS A 308 19.45 -1.89 -17.56
CA LYS A 308 20.46 -1.10 -18.30
C LYS A 308 21.90 -1.60 -18.11
N PRO A 309 22.37 -1.90 -16.87
CA PRO A 309 23.71 -2.42 -16.67
C PRO A 309 23.95 -3.77 -17.37
N ALA A 310 22.97 -4.69 -17.38
CA ALA A 310 23.09 -5.96 -18.08
C ALA A 310 23.10 -5.79 -19.62
N ILE A 311 22.32 -4.84 -20.16
CA ILE A 311 22.35 -4.53 -21.60
C ILE A 311 23.73 -4.03 -22.01
N LYS A 312 24.34 -3.16 -21.20
CA LYS A 312 25.71 -2.68 -21.42
C LYS A 312 26.70 -3.84 -21.40
N MET A 313 26.68 -4.63 -20.33
CA MET A 313 27.55 -5.80 -20.20
C MET A 313 27.41 -6.77 -21.39
N MET A 314 26.18 -7.06 -21.84
CA MET A 314 25.94 -7.92 -23.01
C MET A 314 26.55 -7.36 -24.31
N LYS A 315 26.62 -6.04 -24.47
CA LYS A 315 27.27 -5.41 -25.63
C LYS A 315 28.79 -5.55 -25.55
N ASP A 316 29.36 -5.43 -24.36
CA ASP A 316 30.81 -5.53 -24.13
C ASP A 316 31.34 -6.96 -24.36
N PHE A 317 30.46 -7.98 -24.36
CA PHE A 317 30.78 -9.38 -24.65
C PHE A 317 30.58 -9.80 -26.14
N ARG A 318 30.08 -8.92 -27.01
CA ARG A 318 29.82 -9.21 -28.44
C ARG A 318 30.94 -8.68 -29.33
#